data_AF-A0A9E2D5V3-F1
#
_entry.id   AF-A0A9E2D5V3-F1
#
_cell.length_a   1.000
_cell.length_b   1.000
_cell.length_c   1.000
_cell.angle_alpha   90.00
_cell.angle_beta   90.00
_cell.angle_gamma   90.00
#
_symmetry.space_group_name_H-M   'P 1'
#
loop_
_entity.id
_entity.type
_entity.pdbx_description
1 polymer ?
#
loop_
_entity_poly.entity_id
_entity_poly.type
_entity_poly.pdbx_seq_one_letter_code
_entity_poly.pdbx_strand_id
1 'polypeptide(L)' 'MSDGKVVKANFSAPSRLLEKVEEELIQKIRKETGYKLTRSSLIQVFFELALEQKDSIQTTKIFDQASFKQEIKKALQG' A
#
# COMPACT_ATOMS: atom_id res chain seq x y z
N MET A 1 -18.04 11.58 13.90
CA MET A 1 -17.15 10.56 13.31
C MET A 1 -18.01 9.33 13.12
N SER A 2 -18.30 8.91 11.89
CA SER A 2 -19.07 7.69 11.69
C SER A 2 -18.24 6.52 12.22
N ASP A 3 -18.76 5.82 13.23
CA ASP A 3 -18.20 4.57 13.77
C ASP A 3 -18.11 3.54 12.63
N GLY A 4 -17.01 3.60 11.88
CA GLY A 4 -16.72 2.65 10.83
C GLY A 4 -16.38 1.32 11.46
N LYS A 5 -17.26 0.33 11.33
CA LYS A 5 -16.98 -1.05 11.73
C LYS A 5 -15.68 -1.51 11.07
N VAL A 6 -14.67 -1.84 11.87
CA VAL A 6 -13.41 -2.41 11.35
C VAL A 6 -13.71 -3.76 10.71
N VAL A 7 -13.42 -3.90 9.41
CA VAL A 7 -13.58 -5.14 8.66
C VAL A 7 -12.22 -5.80 8.45
N LYS A 8 -12.16 -7.13 8.63
CA LYS A 8 -10.99 -7.94 8.29
C LYS A 8 -11.13 -8.44 6.85
N ALA A 9 -10.33 -7.89 5.94
CA ALA A 9 -10.23 -8.36 4.57
C ALA A 9 -9.09 -9.38 4.43
N ASN A 10 -9.30 -10.41 3.60
CA ASN A 10 -8.29 -11.39 3.25
C ASN A 10 -7.67 -11.03 1.90
N PHE A 11 -6.35 -11.08 1.80
CA PHE A 11 -5.60 -10.81 0.57
C PHE A 11 -4.69 -11.98 0.24
N SER A 12 -4.58 -12.30 -1.05
CA SER A 12 -3.62 -13.28 -1.55
C SER A 12 -2.41 -12.56 -2.15
N ALA A 13 -1.21 -12.96 -1.76
CA ALA A 13 0.04 -12.47 -2.30
C ALA A 13 1.11 -13.58 -2.24
N PRO A 14 2.16 -13.53 -3.07
CA PRO A 14 3.29 -14.45 -2.95
C PRO A 14 3.90 -14.40 -1.55
N SER A 15 4.12 -15.55 -0.91
CA SER A 15 4.68 -15.64 0.45
C SER A 15 6.01 -14.88 0.58
N ARG A 16 6.91 -15.08 -0.38
CA ARG A 16 8.22 -14.42 -0.43
C ARG A 16 8.12 -12.89 -0.50
N LEU A 17 7.07 -12.35 -1.11
CA LEU A 17 6.84 -10.90 -1.13
C LEU A 17 6.44 -10.41 0.27
N LEU A 18 5.54 -11.14 0.94
CA LEU A 18 5.10 -10.79 2.30
C LEU A 18 6.25 -10.88 3.31
N GLU A 19 7.11 -11.89 3.19
CA GLU A 19 8.33 -12.05 3.99
C GLU A 19 9.26 -10.85 3.82
N LYS A 20 9.57 -10.48 2.56
CA LYS A 20 10.40 -9.30 2.26
C LYS A 20 9.81 -8.01 2.82
N VAL A 21 8.50 -7.80 2.72
CA VAL A 21 7.84 -6.61 3.28
C VAL A 21 7.98 -6.58 4.80
N GLU A 22 7.83 -7.72 5.48
CA GLU A 22 8.00 -7.78 6.93
C GLU A 22 9.47 -7.51 7.32
N GLU A 23 10.43 -8.21 6.70
CA GLU A 23 11.85 -8.16 7.07
C GLU A 23 12.56 -6.87 6.64
N GLU A 24 12.37 -6.42 5.40
CA GLU A 24 13.15 -5.33 4.81
C GLU A 24 12.53 -3.95 5.11
N LEU A 25 11.19 -3.87 5.22
CA LEU A 25 10.48 -2.59 5.38
C LEU A 25 9.93 -2.42 6.80
N ILE A 26 9.06 -3.33 7.26
CA ILE A 26 8.37 -3.17 8.54
C ILE A 26 9.34 -3.22 9.71
N GLN A 27 10.21 -4.24 9.76
CA GLN A 27 11.21 -4.36 10.82
C GLN A 27 12.21 -3.22 10.81
N LYS A 28 12.60 -2.72 9.63
CA LYS A 28 13.47 -1.55 9.50
C LYS A 28 12.83 -0.31 10.13
N ILE A 29 11.60 0.04 9.73
CA ILE A 29 10.89 1.21 10.29
C ILE A 29 10.70 1.07 11.80
N ARG A 30 10.30 -0.11 12.29
CA ARG A 30 10.13 -0.38 13.73
C ARG A 30 11.43 -0.11 14.50
N LYS A 31 12.56 -0.61 14.00
CA LYS A 31 13.88 -0.46 14.64
C LYS A 31 14.37 0.98 14.60
N GLU A 32 14.19 1.68 13.49
CA GLU A 32 14.73 3.04 13.29
C GLU A 32 13.89 4.12 13.98
N THR A 33 12.57 3.94 14.07
CA THR A 33 11.65 4.99 14.52
C THR A 33 10.94 4.68 15.83
N GLY A 34 10.95 3.42 16.29
CA GLY A 34 10.10 2.95 17.40
C GLY A 34 8.60 2.87 17.05
N TYR A 35 8.20 3.27 15.84
CA TYR A 35 6.82 3.20 15.38
C TYR A 35 6.37 1.74 15.23
N LYS A 36 5.29 1.37 15.91
CA LYS A 36 4.71 0.01 15.89
C LYS A 36 3.92 -0.26 14.60
N LEU A 37 4.56 -0.07 13.45
CA LEU A 37 3.96 -0.32 12.13
C LEU A 37 3.51 -1.78 12.04
N THR A 38 2.30 -2.03 11.55
CA THR A 38 1.77 -3.37 11.25
C THR A 38 1.55 -3.52 9.74
N ARG A 39 1.40 -4.75 9.24
CA ARG A 39 1.01 -4.99 7.84
C ARG A 39 -0.30 -4.30 7.49
N SER A 40 -1.31 -4.36 8.37
CA SER A 40 -2.60 -3.71 8.15
C SER A 40 -2.49 -2.19 8.08
N SER A 41 -1.74 -1.56 8.99
CA SER A 41 -1.54 -0.10 8.96
C SER A 41 -0.73 0.33 7.74
N LEU A 42 0.24 -0.48 7.30
CA LEU A 42 0.97 -0.22 6.05
C LEU A 42 0.05 -0.26 4.83
N ILE A 43 -0.81 -1.28 4.73
CA ILE A 43 -1.80 -1.39 3.65
C ILE A 43 -2.80 -0.23 3.70
N GLN A 44 -3.24 0.18 4.89
CA GLN A 44 -4.13 1.32 5.06
C GLN A 44 -3.50 2.61 4.52
N VAL A 45 -2.24 2.90 4.88
CA VAL A 45 -1.50 4.05 4.34
C VAL A 45 -1.43 4.00 2.81
N PHE A 46 -1.19 2.82 2.23
CA PHE A 46 -1.20 2.68 0.77
C PHE A 46 -2.57 2.95 0.14
N PHE A 47 -3.67 2.57 0.79
CA PHE A 47 -5.01 2.90 0.31
C PHE A 47 -5.31 4.40 0.43
N GLU A 48 -4.91 5.03 1.53
CA GLU A 48 -5.05 6.49 1.72
C GLU A 48 -4.30 7.25 0.63
N LEU A 49 -3.03 6.93 0.39
CA LEU A 49 -2.23 7.53 -0.69
C LEU A 49 -2.82 7.28 -2.08
N ALA A 50 -3.34 6.08 -2.33
CA ALA A 50 -3.99 5.76 -3.61
C ALA A 50 -5.27 6.58 -3.82
N LEU A 51 -6.04 6.84 -2.76
CA LEU A 51 -7.24 7.68 -2.82
C LEU A 51 -6.90 9.16 -2.98
N GLU A 52 -5.85 9.65 -2.34
CA GLU A 52 -5.36 11.03 -2.49
C GLU A 52 -4.90 11.31 -3.93
N GLN A 53 -4.23 10.34 -4.55
CA GLN A 53 -3.67 10.48 -5.90
C GLN A 53 -4.59 9.95 -7.02
N LYS A 54 -5.83 9.57 -6.70
CA LYS A 54 -6.73 8.89 -7.64
C LYS A 54 -6.97 9.65 -8.94
N ASP A 55 -7.02 10.99 -8.87
CA ASP A 55 -7.31 11.85 -10.03
C ASP A 55 -6.07 12.04 -10.92
N SER A 56 -4.88 11.76 -10.39
CA SER A 56 -3.61 11.74 -11.12
C SER A 56 -3.40 10.43 -11.90
N ILE A 57 -4.14 9.37 -11.57
CA ILE A 57 -4.03 8.05 -12.21
C ILE A 57 -4.85 8.03 -13.50
N GLN A 58 -4.17 7.88 -14.63
CA GLN A 58 -4.84 7.77 -15.94
C GLN A 58 -5.33 6.34 -16.16
N THR A 59 -6.55 6.05 -15.72
CA THR A 59 -7.15 4.70 -15.78
C THR A 59 -7.21 4.11 -17.19
N THR A 60 -7.31 4.96 -18.22
CA THR A 60 -7.30 4.56 -19.63
C THR A 60 -5.96 3.97 -20.10
N LYS A 61 -4.88 4.13 -19.32
CA LYS A 61 -3.55 3.59 -19.60
C LYS A 61 -3.25 2.28 -18.85
N ILE A 62 -4.22 1.74 -18.11
CA ILE A 62 -4.06 0.52 -17.32
C ILE A 62 -4.64 -0.66 -18.09
N PHE A 63 -3.77 -1.57 -18.53
CA PHE A 63 -4.16 -2.77 -19.29
C PHE A 63 -3.73 -4.07 -18.58
N ASP A 64 -2.81 -3.97 -17.62
CA ASP A 64 -2.26 -5.07 -16.85
C ASP A 64 -1.65 -4.57 -15.52
N GLN A 65 -1.10 -5.49 -14.72
CA GLN A 65 -0.47 -5.13 -13.45
C GLN A 65 0.78 -4.25 -13.62
N ALA A 66 1.50 -4.36 -14.74
CA ALA A 66 2.73 -3.60 -14.98
C ALA A 66 2.42 -2.14 -15.29
N SER A 67 1.50 -1.89 -16.21
CA SER A 67 0.94 -0.57 -16.54
C SER A 67 0.28 0.06 -15.31
N PHE A 68 -0.46 -0.72 -14.51
CA PHE A 68 -1.02 -0.19 -13.26
C PHE A 68 0.07 0.30 -12.30
N LYS A 69 1.12 -0.51 -12.07
CA LYS A 69 2.26 -0.11 -11.23
C LYS A 69 2.94 1.16 -11.74
N GLN A 70 3.04 1.35 -13.06
CA GLN A 70 3.66 2.55 -13.63
C GLN A 70 2.82 3.79 -13.40
N GLU A 71 1.49 3.71 -13.58
CA GLU A 71 0.61 4.86 -13.32
C GLU A 71 0.60 5.24 -11.84
N ILE A 72 0.59 4.25 -10.93
CA ILE A 72 0.73 4.50 -9.48
C ILE A 72 2.06 5.19 -9.16
N LYS A 73 3.18 4.74 -9.76
CA LYS A 73 4.49 5.37 -9.55
C LYS A 73 4.51 6.83 -9.99
N LYS A 74 3.96 7.12 -11.18
CA LYS A 74 3.86 8.50 -11.69
C LYS A 74 3.04 9.37 -10.75
N ALA A 75 1.91 8.86 -10.28
CA ALA A 75 1.02 9.60 -9.39
C ALA A 75 1.67 9.91 -8.02
N LEU A 76 2.53 9.02 -7.50
CA LEU A 76 3.26 9.23 -6.24
C LEU A 76 4.55 10.07 -6.38
N GLN A 77 5.03 10.30 -7.61
CA GLN A 77 6.21 11.13 -7.91
C GLN A 77 5.85 12.55 -8.37
N GLY A 78 4.55 12.88 -8.36
CA GLY A 78 3.99 14.15 -8.80
C GLY A 78 4.53 15.36 -8.04
#